data_AF-A0A2H9P5I5-F1
#
_entry.id   AF-A0A2H9P5I5-F1
#
_cell.length_a   1.000
_cell.length_b   1.000
_cell.length_c   1.000
_cell.angle_alpha   90.00
_cell.angle_beta   90.00
_cell.angle_gamma   90.00
#
_symmetry.space_group_name_H-M   'P 1'
#
loop_
_entity.id
_entity.type
_entity.pdbx_description
1 polymer ?
#
loop_
_entity_poly.entity_id
_entity_poly.type
_entity_poly.pdbx_seq_one_letter_code
_entity_poly.pdbx_strand_id
1 'polypeptide(L)' 'MNPNLLADGNRLATRNLVKGFKVHGERLFEKNGEEWREWNPNRSKLAAAIAKGL' A
#
# COMPACT_ATOMS: atom_id res chain seq x y z
N MET A 1 -7.56 9.78 -9.77
CA MET A 1 -7.45 8.56 -8.94
C MET A 1 -6.20 7.82 -9.35
N ASN A 2 -5.34 7.46 -8.41
CA ASN A 2 -4.03 6.88 -8.73
C ASN A 2 -4.17 5.36 -8.90
N PRO A 3 -3.87 4.78 -10.07
CA PRO A 3 -4.10 3.35 -10.33
C PRO A 3 -3.20 2.43 -9.51
N ASN A 4 -2.13 2.97 -8.91
CA ASN A 4 -1.14 2.22 -8.13
C ASN A 4 -1.39 2.27 -6.61
N LEU A 5 -2.47 2.90 -6.17
CA LEU A 5 -2.80 3.11 -4.77
C LEU A 5 -4.15 2.47 -4.45
N LEU A 6 -4.15 1.51 -3.54
CA LEU A 6 -5.34 0.87 -3.02
C LEU A 6 -5.62 1.45 -1.63
N ALA A 7 -6.80 2.03 -1.45
CA ALA A 7 -7.27 2.54 -0.17
C ALA A 7 -8.53 1.77 0.22
N ASP A 8 -8.42 0.94 1.26
CA ASP A 8 -9.52 0.17 1.84
C ASP A 8 -9.72 0.65 3.28
N GLY A 9 -10.48 1.74 3.43
CA GLY A 9 -10.67 2.44 4.70
C GLY A 9 -9.35 2.87 5.35
N ASN A 10 -8.98 2.23 6.46
CA ASN A 10 -7.76 2.53 7.21
C ASN A 10 -6.52 1.74 6.73
N ARG A 11 -6.66 0.89 5.71
CA ARG A 11 -5.57 0.11 5.13
C ARG A 11 -5.22 0.67 3.76
N LEU A 12 -3.97 1.10 3.62
CA LEU A 12 -3.42 1.51 2.34
C LEU A 12 -2.52 0.40 1.80
N ALA A 13 -2.49 0.26 0.49
CA ALA A 13 -1.53 -0.58 -0.17
C ALA A 13 -1.06 0.08 -1.47
N THR A 14 0.18 -0.21 -1.83
CA THR A 14 0.79 0.26 -3.07
C THR A 14 1.09 -0.93 -3.94
N ARG A 15 0.88 -0.82 -5.25
CA ARG A 15 1.27 -1.86 -6.19
C ARG A 15 2.79 -2.07 -6.08
N ASN A 16 3.22 -3.31 -5.89
CA ASN A 16 4.64 -3.60 -5.87
C ASN A 16 5.19 -3.58 -7.30
N LEU A 17 6.23 -2.79 -7.52
CA LEU A 17 6.89 -2.66 -8.83
C LEU A 17 7.74 -3.90 -9.14
N VAL A 18 8.26 -4.57 -8.11
CA VAL A 18 9.12 -5.75 -8.24
C VAL A 18 8.53 -6.89 -7.44
N LYS A 19 7.92 -7.87 -8.13
CA LYS A 19 7.28 -9.03 -7.48
C LYS A 19 8.28 -9.79 -6.59
N GLY A 20 7.86 -10.12 -5.38
CA GLY A 20 8.66 -10.87 -4.40
C GLY A 20 9.70 -10.06 -3.64
N PHE A 21 9.90 -8.77 -3.96
CA PHE A 21 10.87 -7.94 -3.25
C PHE A 21 10.22 -7.17 -2.10
N LYS A 22 10.68 -7.43 -0.87
CA LYS A 22 10.27 -6.72 0.35
C LYS A 22 11.37 -5.76 0.78
N VAL A 23 11.04 -4.47 0.86
CA VAL A 23 12.01 -3.44 1.28
C VAL A 23 12.17 -3.42 2.80
N HIS A 24 11.06 -3.36 3.55
CA HIS A 24 11.09 -3.28 5.02
C HIS A 24 10.37 -4.43 5.73
N GLY A 25 10.16 -5.56 5.05
CA GLY A 25 9.40 -6.69 5.61
C GLY A 25 7.90 -6.43 5.71
N GLU A 26 7.39 -5.43 4.98
CA GLU A 26 5.96 -5.14 4.87
C GLU A 26 5.19 -6.34 4.29
N ARG A 27 3.91 -6.44 4.63
CA ARG A 27 3.06 -7.53 4.15
C ARG A 27 2.82 -7.36 2.65
N LEU A 28 3.25 -8.35 1.87
CA LEU A 28 2.90 -8.46 0.47
C LEU A 28 1.67 -9.36 0.33
N PHE A 29 0.73 -8.97 -0.53
CA PHE A 29 -0.44 -9.75 -0.85
C PHE A 29 -0.76 -9.62 -2.34
N GLU A 30 -1.27 -10.69 -2.94
CA GLU A 30 -1.70 -10.64 -4.34
C GLU A 30 -3.19 -10.28 -4.41
N LYS A 31 -3.54 -9.31 -5.26
CA LYS A 31 -4.93 -8.92 -5.52
C LYS A 31 -5.08 -8.65 -7.01
N ASN A 32 -6.04 -9.32 -7.66
CA ASN A 32 -6.28 -9.27 -9.10
C ASN A 32 -5.05 -9.64 -9.96
N GLY A 33 -4.23 -10.60 -9.52
CA GLY A 33 -3.01 -11.03 -10.24
C GLY A 33 -1.83 -10.05 -10.15
N GLU A 34 -2.00 -8.95 -9.40
CA GLU A 34 -0.95 -7.98 -9.10
C GLU A 34 -0.51 -8.12 -7.64
N GLU A 35 0.79 -7.97 -7.40
CA GLU A 35 1.32 -7.97 -6.04
C GLU A 35 1.20 -6.56 -5.46
N TRP A 36 0.66 -6.49 -4.25
CA TRP A 36 0.45 -5.28 -3.49
C TRP A 36 1.26 -5.35 -2.21
N ARG A 37 1.77 -4.19 -1.80
CA ARG A 37 2.49 -3.99 -0.56
C ARG A 37 1.64 -3.15 0.38
N GLU A 38 1.38 -3.69 1.56
CA GLU A 38 0.70 -2.98 2.63
C GLU A 38 1.50 -1.75 3.05
N TRP A 39 0.83 -0.61 3.11
CA TRP A 39 1.38 0.66 3.54
C TRP A 39 0.71 1.09 4.83
N ASN A 40 1.44 0.98 5.94
CA ASN A 40 0.89 1.25 7.26
C ASN A 40 0.84 2.76 7.56
N PRO A 41 -0.35 3.36 7.76
CA PRO A 41 -0.48 4.79 8.05
C PRO A 41 0.14 5.20 9.40
N ASN A 42 0.25 4.28 10.37
CA ASN A 42 0.93 4.57 11.65
C ASN A 42 2.46 4.70 11.50
N ARG A 43 3.02 4.23 10.37
CA ARG A 43 4.46 4.24 10.08
C ARG A 43 4.83 5.27 9.02
N SER A 44 3.85 5.95 8.40
CA SER A 44 4.09 6.93 7.35
C SER A 44 3.09 8.09 7.39
N LYS A 45 3.62 9.30 7.54
CA LYS A 45 2.82 10.55 7.56
C LYS A 45 2.02 10.75 6.28
N LEU A 46 2.60 10.35 5.14
CA LEU A 46 1.94 10.46 3.83
C LEU A 46 0.76 9.48 3.71
N ALA A 47 0.95 8.23 4.14
CA ALA A 47 -0.15 7.27 4.22
C ALA A 47 -1.25 7.76 5.17
N ALA A 48 -0.90 8.33 6.32
CA ALA A 48 -1.88 8.88 7.25
C ALA A 48 -2.70 10.03 6.63
N ALA A 49 -2.08 10.91 5.84
CA ALA A 49 -2.79 11.96 5.12
C ALA A 49 -3.77 11.38 4.10
N ILE A 50 -3.31 10.45 3.26
CA ILE A 50 -4.15 9.78 2.26
C ILE A 50 -5.31 9.01 2.92
N ALA A 51 -5.07 8.29 4.01
CA ALA A 51 -6.10 7.56 4.75
C ALA A 51 -7.14 8.49 5.38
N LYS A 52 -6.73 9.71 5.75
CA LYS A 52 -7.65 10.76 6.25
C LYS A 52 -8.33 11.55 5.13
N GLY A 53 -8.00 11.30 3.86
CA GLY A 53 -8.50 12.09 2.73
C GLY A 53 -7.99 13.54 2.71
N LEU A 54 -6.81 13.77 3.30
CA LEU A 54 -6.11 15.05 3.35
C LEU A 54 -5.39 15.37 2.04
#